data_AF-A0A175RHU7-F1
#
_entry.id   AF-A0A175RHU7-F1
#
_cell.length_a   1.000
_cell.length_b   1.000
_cell.length_c   1.000
_cell.angle_alpha   90.00
_cell.angle_beta   90.00
_cell.angle_gamma   90.00
#
_symmetry.space_group_name_H-M   'P 1'
#
loop_
_entity.id
_entity.type
_entity.pdbx_description
1 polymer ?
#
loop_
_entity_poly.entity_id
_entity_poly.type
_entity_poly.pdbx_seq_one_letter_code
_entity_poly.pdbx_strand_id
1 'polypeptide(L)' 'AIRMAQEMGPGHTIVTILCDYGNRYQSKLFNPSFLRSKNLPLPAWLERQPEFDIPFARVDA' A
#
# COMPACT_ATOMS: atom_id res chain seq x y z
N ALA A 1 -18.45 1.16 4.63
CA ALA A 1 -18.77 2.38 3.86
C ALA A 1 -19.33 2.07 2.47
N ILE A 2 -18.54 1.48 1.58
CA ILE A 2 -18.91 1.31 0.15
C ILE A 2 -20.25 0.59 -0.06
N ARG A 3 -20.43 -0.60 0.54
CA ARG A 3 -21.68 -1.38 0.40
C ARG A 3 -22.92 -0.60 0.87
N MET A 4 -22.81 0.06 2.02
CA MET A 4 -23.88 0.91 2.56
C MET A 4 -24.21 2.09 1.62
N ALA A 5 -23.20 2.73 1.02
CA ALA A 5 -23.42 3.79 0.04
C ALA A 5 -24.18 3.28 -1.20
N GLN A 6 -23.90 2.05 -1.65
CA GLN A 6 -24.62 1.42 -2.76
C GLN A 6 -26.07 1.10 -2.40
N GLU A 7 -26.32 0.58 -1.19
CA GLU A 7 -27.65 0.24 -0.69
C GLU A 7 -28.54 1.48 -0.47
N MET A 8 -27.99 2.58 0.04
CA MET A 8 -28.72 3.82 0.28
C MET A 8 -28.95 4.65 -1.00
N GLY A 9 -28.12 4.46 -2.02
CA GLY A 9 -28.20 5.20 -3.27
C GLY A 9 -27.61 6.63 -3.19
N PRO A 10 -27.57 7.35 -4.34
CA PRO A 10 -26.94 8.66 -4.45
C PRO A 10 -27.55 9.73 -3.53
N GLY A 11 -26.76 10.75 -3.17
CA GLY A 11 -27.22 11.89 -2.37
C GLY A 11 -27.02 11.76 -0.86
N HIS A 12 -26.52 10.61 -0.38
CA HIS A 12 -26.24 10.37 1.03
C HIS A 12 -24.78 10.66 1.39
N THR A 13 -24.55 11.24 2.56
CA THR A 13 -23.20 11.38 3.14
C THR A 13 -22.92 10.18 4.05
N ILE A 14 -21.92 9.37 3.69
CA ILE A 14 -21.51 8.20 4.47
C ILE A 14 -20.21 8.49 5.20
N VAL A 15 -20.21 8.33 6.52
CA VAL A 15 -19.03 8.48 7.38
C VAL A 15 -18.53 7.09 7.80
N THR A 16 -17.21 6.93 7.90
CA THR A 16 -16.60 5.70 8.41
C THR A 16 -15.32 6.02 9.18
N ILE A 17 -14.81 5.02 9.91
CA ILE A 17 -13.65 5.21 10.80
C ILE A 17 -12.39 4.68 10.12
N LEU A 18 -11.32 5.45 10.18
CA LEU A 18 -9.96 5.00 9.90
C LEU A 18 -9.27 4.73 11.24
N CYS A 19 -9.20 3.45 11.61
CA CYS A 19 -8.95 3.05 13.01
C CYS A 19 -7.53 3.34 13.49
N ASP A 20 -6.52 3.14 12.63
CA ASP A 20 -5.11 3.37 12.96
C ASP A 20 -4.21 3.41 11.72
N TYR A 21 -2.89 3.48 11.94
CA TYR A 21 -1.87 3.52 10.90
C TYR A 21 -1.42 2.11 10.48
N GLY A 22 -1.20 1.94 9.17
CA GLY A 22 -0.71 0.68 8.60
C GLY A 22 0.73 0.30 8.96
N ASN A 23 1.56 1.24 9.43
CA ASN A 23 2.96 1.01 9.80
C ASN A 23 3.12 -0.08 10.88
N ARG A 24 2.15 -0.19 11.79
CA ARG A 24 2.11 -1.23 12.83
C ARG A 24 2.07 -2.65 12.28
N TYR A 25 1.59 -2.81 11.04
CA TYR A 25 1.40 -4.11 10.39
C TYR A 25 2.40 -4.36 9.25
N GLN A 26 3.45 -3.54 9.12
CA GLN A 26 4.38 -3.56 7.99
C GLN A 26 5.00 -4.94 7.72
N SER A 27 5.34 -5.70 8.76
CA SER A 27 5.97 -7.02 8.64
C SER A 27 5.06 -8.10 8.02
N LYS A 28 3.74 -7.86 7.91
CA LYS A 28 2.77 -8.77 7.29
C LYS A 28 1.96 -8.09 6.19
N LEU A 29 1.20 -7.04 6.53
CA LEU A 29 0.25 -6.37 5.62
C LEU A 29 0.95 -5.71 4.42
N PHE A 30 2.21 -5.30 4.58
CA PHE A 30 3.02 -4.69 3.54
C PHE A 30 4.29 -5.50 3.22
N ASN A 31 4.30 -6.80 3.52
CA ASN A 31 5.43 -7.67 3.25
C ASN A 31 5.17 -8.54 2.02
N PRO A 32 5.90 -8.36 0.90
CA PRO A 32 5.71 -9.14 -0.32
C PRO A 32 5.81 -10.65 -0.12
N SER A 33 6.77 -11.12 0.68
CA SER A 33 6.96 -12.55 0.95
C SER A 33 5.75 -13.14 1.70
N PHE A 34 5.29 -12.44 2.74
CA PHE A 34 4.11 -12.86 3.50
C PHE A 34 2.86 -12.92 2.62
N LEU A 35 2.60 -11.86 1.83
CA LEU A 35 1.42 -11.78 0.96
C LEU A 35 1.42 -12.88 -0.10
N ARG A 36 2.56 -13.12 -0.77
CA ARG A 36 2.70 -14.23 -1.73
C ARG A 36 2.47 -15.59 -1.09
N SER A 37 3.00 -15.83 0.11
CA SER A 37 2.79 -17.09 0.84
C SER A 37 1.31 -17.37 1.17
N LYS A 38 0.47 -16.34 1.17
CA LYS A 38 -0.97 -16.41 1.43
C LYS A 38 -1.83 -16.22 0.19
N ASN A 39 -1.22 -16.12 -0.99
CA ASN A 39 -1.91 -15.83 -2.25
C ASN A 39 -2.78 -14.56 -2.17
N LEU A 40 -2.24 -13.51 -1.54
CA LEU A 40 -2.87 -12.20 -1.40
C LEU A 40 -2.30 -11.19 -2.40
N PRO A 41 -3.09 -10.17 -2.80
CA PRO A 41 -2.63 -9.13 -3.71
C PRO A 41 -1.47 -8.33 -3.11
N LEU A 42 -0.54 -7.92 -3.95
CA LEU A 42 0.60 -7.11 -3.56
C LEU A 42 0.39 -5.63 -3.89
N PRO A 43 0.88 -4.72 -3.05
CA PRO A 43 0.97 -3.31 -3.42
C PRO A 43 1.92 -3.10 -4.60
N ALA A 44 1.44 -2.54 -5.71
CA ALA A 44 2.19 -2.42 -6.96
C ALA A 44 3.53 -1.68 -6.82
N TRP A 45 3.62 -0.71 -5.91
CA TRP A 45 4.86 0.05 -5.68
C TRP A 45 5.96 -0.78 -5.00
N LEU A 46 5.62 -1.87 -4.31
CA LEU A 46 6.61 -2.75 -3.66
C LEU A 46 7.28 -3.72 -4.63
N GLU A 47 6.74 -3.87 -5.84
CA GLU A 47 7.32 -4.72 -6.89
C GLU A 47 8.18 -3.93 -7.89
N ARG A 48 8.08 -2.60 -7.87
CA ARG A 48 8.82 -1.75 -8.78
C ARG A 48 10.26 -1.58 -8.31
N GLN A 49 11.22 -1.98 -9.15
CA GLN A 49 12.59 -1.55 -8.99
C GLN A 49 12.69 -0.08 -9.43
N PRO A 50 13.31 0.79 -8.62
CA PRO A 50 13.59 2.14 -9.05
C PRO A 50 14.57 2.13 -10.23
N GLU A 51 14.20 2.79 -11.32
CA GLU A 51 15.06 3.02 -12.48
C GLU A 51 15.46 4.50 -12.47
N PHE A 52 16.60 4.81 -11.86
CA PHE A 52 17.24 6.12 -11.95
C PHE A 52 18.76 6.00 -11.87
N ASP A 53 19.46 6.87 -12.60
CA ASP A 53 20.91 6.96 -12.56
C ASP A 53 21.35 7.76 -11.32
N ILE A 54 22.22 7.18 -10.49
CA ILE A 54 22.71 7.82 -9.27
C ILE A 54 24.07 8.46 -9.58
N PRO A 55 24.21 9.80 -9.54
CA PRO A 55 25.44 10.48 -9.91
C PRO A 55 26.46 10.42 -8.76
N PHE A 56 27.07 9.26 -8.55
CA PHE A 56 28.15 9.12 -7.58
C PHE A 56 29.36 9.96 -7.99
N ALA A 57 29.89 10.75 -7.07
CA ALA A 57 31.17 11.43 -7.27
C ALA A 57 32.31 10.40 -7.27
N ARG A 58 33.26 10.53 -8.20
CA ARG A 58 34.52 9.79 -8.12
C ARG A 58 35.41 10.43 -7.07
N VAL A 59 36.02 9.61 -6.22
CA VAL A 59 37.03 10.02 -5.25
C VAL A 59 38.33 9.37 -5.70
N ASP A 60 39.33 10.18 -6.03
CA ASP A 60 40.66 9.69 -6.41
C ASP A 60 41.40 9.19 -5.16
N ALA A 61 42.13 8.07 -5.29
CA ALA A 61 42.82 7.37 -4.20
C ALA A 61 44.13 8.04 -3.77
#